data_AF-A0A9P7V4M7-F1
#
_entry.id   AF-A0A9P7V4M7-F1
#
_cell.length_a   1.000
_cell.length_b   1.000
_cell.length_c   1.000
_cell.angle_alpha   90.00
_cell.angle_beta   90.00
_cell.angle_gamma   90.00
#
_symmetry.space_group_name_H-M   'P 1'
#
loop_
_entity.id
_entity.type
_entity.pdbx_description
1 polymer ?
#
loop_
_entity_poly.entity_id
_entity_poly.type
_entity_poly.pdbx_seq_one_letter_code
_entity_poly.pdbx_strand_id
1 'polypeptide(L)'
;MSSDSGLEEFVAPFITVQEVVVGPIATLSLMLVVYGMYAIIFGFCVNILFQRKTSKLGLYLACTIALFVLANIYVWSVVWGMVRQTIIYFQAAKTQDYEPLAEYLVHDNRKTVWTALTNLSGIFMNCVADIMLIHRCYVLWGSNRIFLYVLAFIAFVLNGLGIAVSIMVVIGLGEPSKRDIFIVANTIGGGWSITSAVFNGLLSLLTAGRIWWVSREARQLMGTRVNARYKTIFAAILESGILYPTTVIAAMVIVTVLDPHNYGTVPVDLSVVSTLMSGLAPTLIIVRVAHGKQVESVQQMMSINFAAREPQSGTNAATVDFPTHPDRNPSRDDIEAVQLEK
;
A
#
# COMPACT_ATOMS: atom_id res chain seq x y z
N MET A 1 -22.26 41.99 -27.38
CA MET A 1 -23.25 40.96 -27.76
C MET A 1 -22.63 39.74 -28.44
N SER A 2 -21.69 39.85 -29.39
CA SER A 2 -20.99 38.67 -29.95
C SER A 2 -19.81 38.17 -29.10
N SER A 3 -19.21 39.04 -28.27
CA SER A 3 -18.13 38.69 -27.34
C SER A 3 -18.61 37.85 -26.15
N ASP A 4 -19.75 38.23 -25.57
CA ASP A 4 -20.28 37.58 -24.36
C ASP A 4 -20.83 36.19 -24.66
N SER A 5 -21.46 36.00 -25.83
CA SER A 5 -21.95 34.69 -26.26
C SER A 5 -20.83 33.67 -26.47
N GLY A 6 -19.67 34.10 -26.98
CA GLY A 6 -18.51 33.22 -27.15
C GLY A 6 -17.82 32.88 -25.82
N LEU A 7 -17.84 33.81 -24.86
CA LEU A 7 -17.31 33.56 -23.52
C LEU A 7 -18.21 32.60 -22.73
N GLU A 8 -19.53 32.78 -22.82
CA GLU A 8 -20.52 31.87 -22.23
C GLU A 8 -20.38 30.44 -22.74
N GLU A 9 -20.21 30.24 -24.05
CA GLU A 9 -19.99 28.91 -24.64
C GLU A 9 -18.66 28.29 -24.15
N PHE A 10 -17.61 29.10 -24.00
CA PHE A 10 -16.31 28.65 -23.50
C PHE A 10 -16.36 28.20 -22.03
N VAL A 11 -17.13 28.88 -21.18
CA VAL A 11 -17.21 28.59 -19.74
C VAL A 11 -18.30 27.58 -19.36
N ALA A 12 -19.27 27.33 -20.25
CA ALA A 12 -20.42 26.45 -20.01
C ALA A 12 -20.08 25.07 -19.41
N PRO A 13 -19.01 24.36 -19.84
CA PRO A 13 -18.65 23.07 -19.25
C PRO A 13 -18.25 23.15 -17.76
N PHE A 14 -17.65 24.27 -17.33
CA PHE A 14 -17.06 24.44 -16.00
C PHE A 14 -18.07 24.89 -14.93
N ILE A 15 -19.23 25.40 -15.35
CA ILE A 15 -20.27 25.91 -14.43
C ILE A 15 -21.40 24.89 -14.18
N THR A 16 -21.21 23.63 -14.58
CA THR A 16 -22.18 22.57 -14.36
C THR A 16 -22.24 22.17 -12.88
N VAL A 17 -23.38 21.68 -12.40
CA VAL A 17 -23.52 21.14 -11.02
C VAL A 17 -22.52 20.01 -10.77
N GLN A 18 -22.21 19.26 -11.83
CA GLN A 18 -21.24 18.17 -11.81
C GLN A 18 -19.85 18.68 -11.42
N GLU A 19 -19.35 19.71 -12.11
CA GLU A 19 -18.03 20.31 -11.86
C GLU A 19 -17.98 21.18 -10.60
N VAL A 20 -19.05 21.93 -10.32
CA VAL A 20 -19.07 22.89 -9.21
C VAL A 20 -19.29 22.20 -7.86
N VAL A 21 -20.09 21.13 -7.81
CA VAL A 21 -20.56 20.55 -6.55
C VAL A 21 -20.16 19.09 -6.42
N VAL A 22 -20.57 18.24 -7.36
CA VAL A 22 -20.49 16.78 -7.20
C VAL A 22 -19.03 16.32 -7.23
N GLY A 23 -18.26 16.73 -8.25
CA GLY A 23 -16.87 16.36 -8.45
C GLY A 23 -15.98 16.69 -7.25
N PRO A 24 -15.89 17.96 -6.82
CA PRO A 24 -15.07 18.37 -5.68
C PRO A 24 -15.49 17.70 -4.37
N ILE A 25 -16.78 17.66 -4.05
CA ILE A 25 -17.26 17.09 -2.78
C ILE A 25 -16.98 15.58 -2.73
N ALA A 26 -17.32 14.84 -3.79
CA ALA A 26 -17.13 13.39 -3.80
C ALA A 26 -15.65 13.01 -3.80
N THR A 27 -14.83 13.72 -4.59
CA THR A 27 -13.38 13.50 -4.66
C THR A 27 -12.69 13.81 -3.33
N LEU A 28 -12.94 14.98 -2.74
CA LEU A 28 -12.33 15.36 -1.46
C LEU A 28 -12.79 14.44 -0.32
N SER A 29 -14.07 14.07 -0.29
CA SER A 29 -14.60 13.14 0.73
C SER A 29 -13.90 11.79 0.67
N LEU A 30 -13.81 11.20 -0.53
CA LEU A 30 -13.14 9.93 -0.74
C LEU A 30 -11.65 10.01 -0.40
N MET A 31 -10.97 11.07 -0.84
CA MET A 31 -9.56 11.30 -0.54
C MET A 31 -9.29 11.42 0.96
N LEU A 32 -10.11 12.19 1.69
CA LEU A 32 -9.96 12.39 3.12
C LEU A 32 -10.21 11.11 3.93
N VAL A 33 -11.16 10.27 3.52
CA VAL A 33 -11.38 8.95 4.13
C VAL A 33 -10.15 8.07 3.95
N VAL A 34 -9.61 7.99 2.72
CA VAL A 34 -8.40 7.22 2.42
C VAL A 34 -7.19 7.76 3.19
N TYR A 35 -7.04 9.08 3.26
CA TYR A 35 -5.98 9.73 4.02
C TYR A 35 -6.10 9.46 5.53
N GLY A 36 -7.31 9.48 6.09
CA GLY A 36 -7.56 9.11 7.48
C GLY A 36 -7.13 7.68 7.79
N MET A 37 -7.46 6.73 6.91
CA MET A 37 -6.95 5.36 7.02
C MET A 37 -5.42 5.32 6.95
N TYR A 38 -4.81 6.11 6.07
CA TYR A 38 -3.36 6.20 5.96
C TYR A 38 -2.71 6.71 7.25
N ALA A 39 -3.24 7.77 7.87
CA ALA A 39 -2.71 8.29 9.12
C ALA A 39 -2.72 7.24 10.24
N ILE A 40 -3.79 6.44 10.34
CA ILE A 40 -3.90 5.34 11.31
C ILE A 40 -2.83 4.27 11.04
N ILE A 41 -2.73 3.79 9.79
CA ILE A 41 -1.76 2.78 9.38
C ILE A 41 -0.32 3.27 9.60
N PHE A 42 -0.05 4.53 9.29
CA PHE A 42 1.23 5.18 9.54
C PHE A 42 1.59 5.16 11.03
N GLY A 43 0.64 5.54 11.91
CA GLY A 43 0.84 5.48 13.36
C GLY A 43 1.21 4.08 13.85
N PHE A 44 0.49 3.05 13.40
CA PHE A 44 0.84 1.66 13.70
C PHE A 44 2.21 1.26 13.16
N CYS A 45 2.51 1.62 11.91
CA CYS A 45 3.77 1.31 11.27
C CYS A 45 4.95 1.92 12.03
N VAL A 46 4.88 3.20 12.37
CA VAL A 46 5.92 3.91 13.12
C VAL A 46 6.12 3.30 14.50
N ASN A 47 5.03 2.99 15.21
CA ASN A 47 5.10 2.34 16.52
C ASN A 47 5.84 0.98 16.44
N ILE A 48 5.48 0.14 15.47
CA ILE A 48 6.14 -1.15 15.21
C ILE A 48 7.62 -0.97 14.87
N LEU A 49 7.95 0.04 14.05
CA LEU A 49 9.34 0.29 13.65
C LEU A 49 10.18 0.78 14.84
N PHE A 50 9.66 1.66 15.70
CA PHE A 50 10.39 2.11 16.89
C PHE A 50 10.65 0.98 17.90
N GLN A 51 9.74 0.01 18.01
CA GLN A 51 9.93 -1.13 18.93
C GLN A 51 11.05 -2.10 18.48
N ARG A 52 11.48 -2.08 17.21
CA ARG A 52 12.43 -3.05 16.66
C ARG A 52 13.82 -2.41 16.48
N LYS A 53 14.73 -2.59 17.44
CA LYS A 53 16.09 -2.01 17.38
C LYS A 53 17.02 -2.75 16.37
N THR A 54 16.93 -2.44 15.08
CA THR A 54 17.89 -2.95 14.06
C THR A 54 18.26 -1.88 13.03
N SER A 55 19.52 -1.86 12.57
CA SER A 55 20.06 -0.86 11.62
C SER A 55 19.30 -0.80 10.28
N LYS A 56 18.86 -1.96 9.75
CA LYS A 56 18.06 -2.05 8.49
C LYS A 56 16.70 -1.38 8.59
N LEU A 57 16.23 -1.09 9.80
CA LEU A 57 14.95 -0.46 10.06
C LEU A 57 14.99 1.06 9.90
N GLY A 58 16.18 1.68 9.99
CA GLY A 58 16.36 3.11 9.79
C GLY A 58 15.91 3.56 8.39
N LEU A 59 16.25 2.79 7.36
CA LEU A 59 15.81 3.06 5.99
C LEU A 59 14.28 2.98 5.85
N TYR A 60 13.66 1.92 6.39
CA TYR A 60 12.19 1.77 6.33
C TYR A 60 11.46 2.84 7.12
N LEU A 61 12.00 3.25 8.27
CA LEU A 61 11.46 4.36 9.06
C LEU A 61 11.57 5.68 8.31
N ALA A 62 12.74 5.99 7.75
CA ALA A 62 12.94 7.20 6.94
C ALA A 62 12.01 7.24 5.73
N CYS A 63 11.87 6.14 4.99
CA CYS A 63 10.95 6.05 3.85
C CYS A 63 9.48 6.21 4.28
N THR A 64 9.08 5.59 5.40
CA THR A 64 7.71 5.69 5.91
C THR A 64 7.36 7.12 6.35
N ILE A 65 8.30 7.80 7.01
CA ILE A 65 8.15 9.22 7.38
C ILE A 65 8.09 10.09 6.11
N ALA A 66 9.01 9.87 5.16
CA ALA A 66 9.03 10.61 3.90
C ALA A 66 7.71 10.48 3.13
N LEU A 67 7.18 9.25 3.00
CA LEU A 67 5.90 9.01 2.34
C LEU A 67 4.74 9.75 3.03
N PHE A 68 4.71 9.76 4.38
CA PHE A 68 3.66 10.45 5.11
C PHE A 68 3.75 11.97 4.98
N VAL A 69 4.96 12.54 5.00
CA VAL A 69 5.19 13.97 4.76
C VAL A 69 4.76 14.35 3.35
N LEU A 70 5.16 13.57 2.34
CA LEU A 70 4.76 13.80 0.96
C LEU A 70 3.24 13.68 0.78
N ALA A 71 2.60 12.71 1.43
CA ALA A 71 1.15 12.55 1.41
C ALA A 71 0.42 13.74 2.05
N ASN A 72 0.98 14.33 3.11
CA ASN A 72 0.44 15.57 3.70
C ASN A 72 0.52 16.73 2.70
N ILE A 73 1.69 16.95 2.08
CA ILE A 73 1.88 17.99 1.07
C ILE A 73 0.89 17.79 -0.09
N TYR A 74 0.75 16.55 -0.56
CA TYR A 74 -0.18 16.16 -1.61
C TYR A 74 -1.63 16.51 -1.25
N VAL A 75 -2.13 16.01 -0.12
CA VAL A 75 -3.52 16.21 0.33
C VAL A 75 -3.84 17.68 0.51
N TRP A 76 -2.97 18.44 1.17
CA TRP A 76 -3.19 19.87 1.38
C TRP A 76 -3.17 20.66 0.07
N SER A 77 -2.30 20.29 -0.87
CA SER A 77 -2.24 20.92 -2.20
C SER A 77 -3.52 20.66 -3.00
N VAL A 78 -4.04 19.43 -2.97
CA VAL A 78 -5.30 19.05 -3.62
C VAL A 78 -6.49 19.76 -2.99
N VAL A 79 -6.62 19.77 -1.65
CA VAL A 79 -7.69 20.46 -0.95
C VAL A 79 -7.69 21.95 -1.31
N TRP A 80 -6.53 22.61 -1.22
CA TRP A 80 -6.40 24.02 -1.56
C TRP A 80 -6.78 24.30 -3.02
N GLY A 81 -6.25 23.51 -3.95
CA GLY A 81 -6.53 23.65 -5.38
C GLY A 81 -8.01 23.48 -5.71
N MET A 82 -8.62 22.39 -5.27
CA MET A 82 -10.02 22.06 -5.56
C MET A 82 -11.00 23.02 -4.90
N VAL A 83 -10.79 23.41 -3.63
CA VAL A 83 -11.65 24.38 -2.96
C VAL A 83 -11.60 25.73 -3.67
N ARG A 84 -10.40 26.20 -4.05
CA ARG A 84 -10.27 27.46 -4.78
C ARG A 84 -10.92 27.40 -6.16
N GLN A 85 -10.71 26.32 -6.91
CA GLN A 85 -11.36 26.09 -8.20
C GLN A 85 -12.89 26.14 -8.05
N THR A 86 -13.43 25.42 -7.07
CA THR A 86 -14.87 25.36 -6.77
C THR A 86 -15.44 26.74 -6.45
N ILE A 87 -14.76 27.54 -5.63
CA ILE A 87 -15.21 28.90 -5.29
C ILE A 87 -15.31 29.77 -6.55
N ILE A 88 -14.32 29.73 -7.42
CA ILE A 88 -14.30 30.52 -8.67
C ILE A 88 -15.42 30.06 -9.60
N TYR A 89 -15.61 28.75 -9.76
CA TYR A 89 -16.65 28.19 -10.62
C TYR A 89 -18.06 28.53 -10.11
N PHE A 90 -18.27 28.40 -8.80
CA PHE A 90 -19.53 28.77 -8.14
C PHE A 90 -19.82 30.26 -8.25
N GLN A 91 -18.80 31.11 -8.07
CA GLN A 91 -18.95 32.56 -8.24
C GLN A 91 -19.38 32.89 -9.66
N ALA A 92 -18.67 32.37 -10.68
CA ALA A 92 -19.01 32.56 -12.08
C ALA A 92 -20.44 32.09 -12.41
N ALA A 93 -20.85 30.92 -11.89
CA ALA A 93 -22.20 30.40 -12.07
C ALA A 93 -23.28 31.28 -11.40
N LYS A 94 -22.97 31.89 -10.25
CA LYS A 94 -23.92 32.69 -9.46
C LYS A 94 -24.03 34.13 -9.97
N THR A 95 -22.91 34.77 -10.29
CA THR A 95 -22.88 36.21 -10.64
C THR A 95 -22.98 36.44 -12.14
N GLN A 96 -22.82 35.40 -12.96
CA GLN A 96 -22.64 35.49 -14.42
C GLN A 96 -21.48 36.42 -14.83
N ASP A 97 -20.55 36.65 -13.90
CA ASP A 97 -19.29 37.33 -14.17
C ASP A 97 -18.22 36.28 -14.45
N TYR A 98 -17.87 36.15 -15.72
CA TYR A 98 -16.96 35.12 -16.22
C TYR A 98 -15.50 35.57 -16.27
N GLU A 99 -15.21 36.85 -16.00
CA GLU A 99 -13.85 37.39 -16.07
C GLU A 99 -12.88 36.69 -15.09
N PRO A 100 -13.23 36.49 -13.79
CA PRO A 100 -12.36 35.78 -12.86
C PRO A 100 -12.13 34.31 -13.23
N LEU A 101 -13.13 33.67 -13.87
CA LEU A 101 -13.03 32.30 -14.35
C LEU A 101 -12.12 32.22 -15.58
N ALA A 102 -12.25 33.15 -16.53
CA ALA A 102 -11.41 33.21 -17.71
C ALA A 102 -9.94 33.46 -17.32
N GLU A 103 -9.69 34.37 -16.36
CA GLU A 103 -8.35 34.60 -15.81
C GLU A 103 -7.79 33.34 -15.14
N TYR A 104 -8.60 32.65 -14.33
CA TYR A 104 -8.22 31.38 -13.70
C TYR A 104 -7.86 30.28 -14.71
N LEU A 105 -8.61 30.18 -15.81
CA LEU A 105 -8.39 29.16 -16.83
C LEU A 105 -7.14 29.41 -17.66
N VAL A 106 -6.80 30.67 -17.92
CA VAL A 106 -5.76 31.05 -18.90
C VAL A 106 -4.47 31.57 -18.26
N HIS A 107 -4.50 32.38 -17.20
CA HIS A 107 -3.33 33.13 -16.73
C HIS A 107 -2.97 32.92 -15.25
N ASP A 108 -3.61 31.98 -14.55
CA ASP A 108 -3.41 31.85 -13.11
C ASP A 108 -2.14 31.09 -12.72
N ASN A 109 -1.07 31.83 -12.44
CA ASN A 109 0.18 31.30 -11.86
C ASN A 109 -0.07 30.46 -10.61
N ARG A 110 -1.08 30.85 -9.83
CA ARG A 110 -1.41 30.25 -8.55
C ARG A 110 -2.02 28.86 -8.77
N LYS A 111 -2.69 28.62 -9.92
CA LYS A 111 -3.14 27.30 -10.41
C LYS A 111 -1.95 26.39 -10.76
N THR A 112 -0.98 26.95 -11.45
CA THR A 112 0.25 26.25 -11.84
C THR A 112 1.05 25.78 -10.62
N VAL A 113 1.14 26.61 -9.56
CA VAL A 113 1.86 26.25 -8.33
C VAL A 113 1.25 25.05 -7.62
N TRP A 114 -0.07 25.03 -7.35
CA TRP A 114 -0.66 23.90 -6.63
C TRP A 114 -0.65 22.61 -7.48
N THR A 115 -0.78 22.74 -8.81
CA THR A 115 -0.66 21.60 -9.74
C THR A 115 0.76 21.02 -9.70
N ALA A 116 1.79 21.88 -9.72
CA ALA A 116 3.18 21.46 -9.61
C ALA A 116 3.44 20.71 -8.29
N LEU A 117 2.98 21.27 -7.16
CA LEU A 117 3.12 20.63 -5.84
C LEU A 117 2.44 19.26 -5.79
N THR A 118 1.23 19.15 -6.34
CA THR A 118 0.46 17.90 -6.39
C THR A 118 1.18 16.84 -7.23
N ASN A 119 1.60 17.18 -8.44
CA ASN A 119 2.29 16.24 -9.33
C ASN A 119 3.65 15.80 -8.77
N LEU A 120 4.46 16.75 -8.31
CA LEU A 120 5.80 16.44 -7.78
C LEU A 120 5.71 15.60 -6.51
N SER A 121 4.82 15.93 -5.58
CA SER A 121 4.64 15.13 -4.36
C SER A 121 4.20 13.70 -4.69
N GLY A 122 3.27 13.51 -5.63
CA GLY A 122 2.87 12.18 -6.10
C GLY A 122 4.01 11.38 -6.74
N ILE A 123 4.83 12.02 -7.60
CA ILE A 123 5.99 11.37 -8.22
C ILE A 123 7.02 10.98 -7.15
N PHE A 124 7.33 11.86 -6.20
CA PHE A 124 8.25 11.54 -5.12
C PHE A 124 7.72 10.43 -4.21
N MET A 125 6.40 10.36 -3.96
CA MET A 125 5.82 9.21 -3.26
C MET A 125 6.08 7.90 -4.01
N ASN A 126 5.87 7.89 -5.33
CA ASN A 126 6.15 6.73 -6.16
C ASN A 126 7.65 6.35 -6.14
N CYS A 127 8.56 7.33 -6.21
CA CYS A 127 10.00 7.10 -6.08
C CYS A 127 10.34 6.40 -4.75
N VAL A 128 9.79 6.88 -3.64
CA VAL A 128 10.06 6.30 -2.31
C VAL A 128 9.45 4.90 -2.20
N ALA A 129 8.26 4.68 -2.76
CA ALA A 129 7.63 3.35 -2.82
C ALA A 129 8.48 2.34 -3.63
N ASP A 130 8.98 2.75 -4.80
CA ASP A 130 9.86 1.95 -5.65
C ASP A 130 11.16 1.60 -4.89
N ILE A 131 11.77 2.55 -4.19
CA ILE A 131 12.96 2.30 -3.36
C ILE A 131 12.68 1.22 -2.31
N MET A 132 11.52 1.28 -1.63
CA MET A 132 11.14 0.28 -0.64
C MET A 132 10.93 -1.11 -1.26
N LEU A 133 10.27 -1.20 -2.42
CA LEU A 133 10.03 -2.46 -3.12
C LEU A 133 11.32 -3.08 -3.67
N ILE A 134 12.17 -2.26 -4.30
CA ILE A 134 13.47 -2.71 -4.83
C ILE A 134 14.38 -3.16 -3.70
N HIS A 135 14.43 -2.44 -2.58
CA HIS A 135 15.21 -2.86 -1.42
C HIS A 135 14.71 -4.22 -0.86
N ARG A 136 13.40 -4.47 -0.86
CA ARG A 136 12.85 -5.79 -0.49
C ARG A 136 13.28 -6.88 -1.47
N CYS A 137 13.23 -6.61 -2.77
CA CYS A 137 13.75 -7.52 -3.79
C CYS A 137 15.24 -7.79 -3.57
N TYR A 138 16.04 -6.76 -3.27
CA TYR A 138 17.46 -6.90 -3.01
C TYR A 138 17.75 -7.86 -1.86
N VAL A 139 17.05 -7.71 -0.74
CA VAL A 139 17.22 -8.59 0.44
C VAL A 139 16.81 -10.04 0.15
N LEU A 140 15.83 -10.27 -0.73
CA LEU A 140 15.30 -11.61 -1.03
C LEU A 140 16.06 -12.38 -2.12
N TRP A 141 16.69 -11.68 -3.08
CA TRP A 141 17.40 -12.32 -4.21
C TRP A 141 18.89 -12.62 -3.93
N GLY A 142 19.45 -12.12 -2.83
CA GLY A 142 20.80 -12.46 -2.40
C GLY A 142 21.88 -12.13 -3.44
N SER A 143 22.60 -13.15 -3.91
CA SER A 143 23.83 -12.97 -4.72
C SER A 143 23.60 -12.52 -6.17
N ASN A 144 22.41 -12.68 -6.74
CA ASN A 144 22.15 -12.39 -8.16
C ASN A 144 21.84 -10.91 -8.38
N ARG A 145 22.89 -10.08 -8.35
CA ARG A 145 22.79 -8.61 -8.40
C ARG A 145 22.37 -8.05 -9.77
N ILE A 146 22.61 -8.78 -10.87
CA ILE A 146 22.31 -8.31 -12.24
C ILE A 146 20.81 -7.98 -12.40
N PHE A 147 19.94 -8.89 -11.98
CA PHE A 147 18.49 -8.69 -12.05
C PHE A 147 18.02 -7.44 -11.28
N LEU A 148 18.66 -7.16 -10.14
CA LEU A 148 18.33 -6.00 -9.30
C LEU A 148 18.79 -4.69 -9.94
N TYR A 149 19.94 -4.68 -10.61
CA TYR A 149 20.38 -3.51 -11.37
C TYR A 149 19.45 -3.20 -12.54
N VAL A 150 18.93 -4.23 -13.22
CA VAL A 150 17.94 -4.05 -14.30
C VAL A 150 16.65 -3.42 -13.75
N LEU A 151 16.11 -3.93 -12.63
CA LEU A 151 14.92 -3.36 -12.00
C LEU A 151 15.14 -1.92 -11.52
N ALA A 152 16.30 -1.64 -10.91
CA ALA A 152 16.65 -0.29 -10.48
C ALA A 152 16.79 0.68 -11.66
N PHE A 153 17.36 0.22 -12.78
CA PHE A 153 17.46 1.02 -14.00
C PHE A 153 16.08 1.35 -14.59
N ILE A 154 15.18 0.36 -14.65
CA ILE A 154 13.80 0.59 -15.11
C ILE A 154 13.10 1.61 -14.21
N ALA A 155 13.20 1.46 -12.89
CA ALA A 155 12.62 2.41 -11.95
C ALA A 155 13.20 3.82 -12.11
N PHE A 156 14.52 3.94 -12.33
CA PHE A 156 15.18 5.22 -12.57
C PHE A 156 14.63 5.90 -13.84
N VAL A 157 14.51 5.16 -14.94
CA VAL A 157 13.96 5.68 -16.20
C VAL A 157 12.49 6.08 -16.04
N LEU A 158 11.67 5.26 -15.39
CA LEU A 158 10.25 5.56 -15.18
C LEU A 158 10.04 6.79 -14.29
N ASN A 159 10.79 6.92 -13.20
CA ASN A 159 10.68 8.10 -12.33
C ASN A 159 11.23 9.35 -13.02
N GLY A 160 12.30 9.24 -13.81
CA GLY A 160 12.80 10.33 -14.65
C GLY A 160 11.78 10.81 -15.67
N LEU A 161 11.08 9.89 -16.33
CA LEU A 161 9.98 10.21 -17.24
C LEU A 161 8.84 10.92 -16.51
N GLY A 162 8.46 10.47 -15.32
CA GLY A 162 7.44 11.13 -14.50
C GLY A 162 7.79 12.58 -14.17
N ILE A 163 9.04 12.84 -13.77
CA ILE A 163 9.53 14.21 -13.52
C ILE A 163 9.45 15.06 -14.79
N ALA A 164 9.92 14.53 -15.93
CA ALA A 164 9.87 15.24 -17.21
C ALA A 164 8.43 15.61 -17.61
N VAL A 165 7.49 14.66 -17.48
CA VAL A 165 6.06 14.90 -17.72
C VAL A 165 5.53 16.00 -16.81
N SER A 166 5.83 15.96 -15.51
CA SER A 166 5.38 16.99 -14.56
C SER A 166 5.88 18.38 -14.93
N ILE A 167 7.15 18.50 -15.33
CA ILE A 167 7.72 19.77 -15.81
C ILE A 167 6.99 20.25 -17.07
N MET A 168 6.73 19.37 -18.03
CA MET A 168 5.99 19.73 -19.25
C MET A 168 4.56 20.19 -18.93
N VAL A 169 3.85 19.55 -17.99
CA VAL A 169 2.54 19.97 -17.53
C VAL A 169 2.59 21.38 -16.93
N VAL A 170 3.56 21.65 -16.06
CA VAL A 170 3.72 22.95 -15.39
C VAL A 170 4.03 24.05 -16.40
N ILE A 171 4.93 23.79 -17.36
CA ILE A 171 5.26 24.75 -18.42
C ILE A 171 4.05 25.01 -19.31
N GLY A 172 3.33 23.96 -19.73
CA GLY A 172 2.17 24.08 -20.60
C GLY A 172 0.97 24.74 -19.92
N LEU A 173 0.85 24.66 -18.59
CA LEU A 173 -0.17 25.36 -17.80
C LEU A 173 0.19 26.83 -17.53
N GLY A 174 1.48 27.14 -17.35
CA GLY A 174 1.93 28.49 -17.04
C GLY A 174 1.87 29.46 -18.22
N GLU A 175 1.85 28.96 -19.46
CA GLU A 175 1.86 29.78 -20.67
C GLU A 175 0.79 29.33 -21.68
N PRO A 176 -0.21 30.17 -22.01
CA PRO A 176 -1.26 29.83 -22.97
C PRO A 176 -0.75 29.42 -24.35
N SER A 177 0.35 30.02 -24.80
CA SER A 177 1.01 29.71 -26.08
C SER A 177 1.58 28.29 -26.14
N LYS A 178 1.76 27.63 -24.98
CA LYS A 178 2.34 26.30 -24.85
C LYS A 178 1.28 25.22 -24.54
N ARG A 179 0.01 25.48 -24.83
CA ARG A 179 -1.10 24.53 -24.58
C ARG A 179 -0.91 23.16 -25.25
N ASP A 180 -0.28 23.12 -26.42
CA ASP A 180 0.03 21.85 -27.10
C ASP A 180 0.98 20.97 -26.26
N ILE A 181 1.93 21.60 -25.57
CA ILE A 181 2.85 20.89 -24.64
C ILE A 181 2.05 20.28 -23.49
N PHE A 182 1.05 20.98 -22.95
CA PHE A 182 0.18 20.46 -21.90
C PHE A 182 -0.62 19.22 -22.36
N ILE A 183 -1.19 19.27 -23.57
CA ILE A 183 -1.97 18.14 -24.13
C ILE A 183 -1.08 16.91 -24.33
N VAL A 184 0.12 17.11 -24.91
CA VAL A 184 1.10 16.04 -25.10
C VAL A 184 1.55 15.50 -23.74
N ALA A 185 1.83 16.37 -22.77
CA ALA A 185 2.25 15.97 -21.44
C ALA A 185 1.20 15.14 -20.71
N ASN A 186 -0.08 15.50 -20.78
CA ASN A 186 -1.16 14.70 -20.19
C ASN A 186 -1.30 13.32 -20.85
N THR A 187 -1.13 13.26 -22.18
CA THR A 187 -1.18 11.98 -22.92
C THR A 187 -0.04 11.06 -22.50
N ILE A 188 1.19 11.58 -22.45
CA ILE A 188 2.36 10.83 -21.98
C ILE A 188 2.22 10.47 -20.50
N GLY A 189 1.69 11.39 -19.69
CA GLY A 189 1.44 11.20 -18.26
C GLY A 189 0.48 10.04 -17.98
N GLY A 190 -0.59 9.92 -18.77
CA GLY A 190 -1.48 8.78 -18.69
C GLY A 190 -0.77 7.44 -18.97
N GLY A 191 0.03 7.38 -20.03
CA GLY A 191 0.85 6.20 -20.33
C GLY A 191 1.88 5.89 -19.23
N TRP A 192 2.50 6.92 -18.66
CA TRP A 192 3.41 6.80 -17.53
C TRP A 192 2.73 6.22 -16.29
N SER A 193 1.54 6.71 -15.93
CA SER A 193 0.79 6.21 -14.77
C SER A 193 0.47 4.71 -14.90
N ILE A 194 0.02 4.27 -16.07
CA ILE A 194 -0.24 2.84 -16.35
C ILE A 194 1.06 2.03 -16.25
N THR A 195 2.14 2.52 -16.84
CA THR A 195 3.42 1.81 -16.83
C THR A 195 3.99 1.70 -15.41
N SER A 196 3.87 2.75 -14.61
CA SER A 196 4.26 2.77 -13.19
C SER A 196 3.44 1.79 -12.36
N ALA A 197 2.12 1.74 -12.57
CA ALA A 197 1.22 0.78 -11.95
C ALA A 197 1.60 -0.66 -12.29
N VAL A 198 1.84 -0.96 -13.58
CA VAL A 198 2.29 -2.29 -14.02
C VAL A 198 3.62 -2.66 -13.39
N PHE A 199 4.59 -1.74 -13.37
CA PHE A 199 5.90 -1.97 -12.78
C PHE A 199 5.80 -2.27 -11.26
N ASN A 200 5.03 -1.50 -10.51
CA ASN A 200 4.79 -1.72 -9.08
C ASN A 200 4.07 -3.06 -8.80
N GLY A 201 3.09 -3.41 -9.63
CA GLY A 201 2.40 -4.70 -9.58
C GLY A 201 3.36 -5.86 -9.84
N LEU A 202 4.21 -5.76 -10.87
CA LEU A 202 5.23 -6.76 -11.18
C LEU A 202 6.25 -6.91 -10.05
N LEU A 203 6.76 -5.82 -9.48
CA LEU A 203 7.67 -5.88 -8.32
C LEU A 203 7.02 -6.58 -7.11
N SER A 204 5.75 -6.29 -6.85
CA SER A 204 4.98 -6.91 -5.77
C SER A 204 4.78 -8.41 -6.02
N LEU A 205 4.41 -8.80 -7.24
CA LEU A 205 4.24 -10.20 -7.65
C LEU A 205 5.55 -10.99 -7.62
N LEU A 206 6.64 -10.39 -8.11
CA LEU A 206 7.97 -10.98 -8.04
C LEU A 206 8.35 -11.23 -6.58
N THR A 207 8.19 -10.21 -5.72
CA THR A 207 8.49 -10.31 -4.28
C THR A 207 7.69 -11.45 -3.63
N ALA A 208 6.37 -11.49 -3.87
CA ALA A 208 5.49 -12.53 -3.35
C ALA A 208 5.86 -13.92 -3.89
N GLY A 209 6.11 -14.04 -5.19
CA GLY A 209 6.49 -15.29 -5.85
C GLY A 209 7.82 -15.84 -5.35
N ARG A 210 8.82 -14.98 -5.13
CA ARG A 210 10.11 -15.39 -4.56
C ARG A 210 9.97 -15.87 -3.12
N ILE A 211 9.16 -15.18 -2.31
CA ILE A 211 8.86 -15.63 -0.93
C ILE A 211 8.15 -16.98 -0.96
N TRP A 212 7.20 -17.18 -1.88
CA TRP A 212 6.52 -18.46 -2.04
C TRP A 212 7.48 -19.57 -2.46
N TRP A 213 8.39 -19.31 -3.41
CA TRP A 213 9.43 -20.26 -3.84
C TRP A 213 10.33 -20.68 -2.68
N VAL A 214 10.91 -19.71 -1.96
CA VAL A 214 11.76 -19.97 -0.78
C VAL A 214 10.98 -20.73 0.30
N SER A 215 9.71 -20.39 0.50
CA SER A 215 8.85 -21.11 1.45
C SER A 215 8.62 -22.57 1.05
N ARG A 216 8.58 -22.87 -0.26
CA ARG A 216 8.38 -24.22 -0.78
C ARG A 216 9.61 -25.10 -0.52
N GLU A 217 10.81 -24.56 -0.76
CA GLU A 217 12.06 -25.23 -0.41
C GLU A 217 12.17 -25.46 1.10
N ALA A 218 11.88 -24.44 1.92
CA ALA A 218 11.90 -24.57 3.38
C ALA A 218 10.83 -25.54 3.93
N ARG A 219 9.68 -25.68 3.24
CA ARG A 219 8.58 -26.57 3.65
C ARG A 219 8.98 -28.05 3.61
N GLN A 220 9.90 -28.43 2.73
CA GLN A 220 10.44 -29.79 2.69
C GLN A 220 11.22 -30.15 3.97
N LEU A 221 11.64 -29.14 4.76
CA LEU A 221 12.53 -29.31 5.90
C LEU A 221 11.91 -28.88 7.25
N MET A 222 10.92 -27.98 7.29
CA MET A 222 10.57 -27.23 8.53
C MET A 222 9.09 -27.30 9.01
N GLY A 223 8.29 -28.24 8.50
CA GLY A 223 6.95 -28.56 9.06
C GLY A 223 5.83 -27.53 8.83
N THR A 224 4.63 -27.81 9.37
CA THR A 224 3.36 -27.08 9.08
C THR A 224 3.32 -25.63 9.58
N ARG A 225 4.11 -25.29 10.62
CA ARG A 225 4.08 -23.96 11.25
C ARG A 225 4.76 -22.88 10.41
N VAL A 226 5.91 -23.21 9.82
CA VAL A 226 6.64 -22.32 8.90
C VAL A 226 5.80 -22.02 7.66
N ASN A 227 4.97 -22.98 7.22
CA ASN A 227 4.04 -22.82 6.12
C ASN A 227 2.96 -21.74 6.40
N ALA A 228 2.39 -21.70 7.61
CA ALA A 228 1.40 -20.67 7.98
C ALA A 228 2.00 -19.26 7.92
N ARG A 229 3.23 -19.10 8.41
CA ARG A 229 3.94 -17.81 8.40
C ARG A 229 4.18 -17.25 7.00
N TYR A 230 4.69 -18.09 6.11
CA TYR A 230 4.92 -17.67 4.73
C TYR A 230 3.62 -17.39 4.00
N LYS A 231 2.52 -18.10 4.29
CA LYS A 231 1.19 -17.79 3.74
C LYS A 231 0.71 -16.40 4.18
N THR A 232 0.83 -16.05 5.46
CA THR A 232 0.45 -14.72 5.97
C THR A 232 1.27 -13.61 5.30
N ILE A 233 2.59 -13.79 5.16
CA ILE A 233 3.47 -12.81 4.51
C ILE A 233 3.12 -12.67 3.01
N PHE A 234 2.91 -13.80 2.33
CA PHE A 234 2.53 -13.84 0.92
C PHE A 234 1.19 -13.12 0.68
N ALA A 235 0.16 -13.43 1.46
CA ALA A 235 -1.15 -12.79 1.37
C ALA A 235 -1.06 -11.29 1.64
N ALA A 236 -0.30 -10.88 2.67
CA ALA A 236 -0.09 -9.47 2.99
C ALA A 236 0.53 -8.68 1.81
N ILE A 237 1.50 -9.26 1.11
CA ILE A 237 2.15 -8.64 -0.04
C ILE A 237 1.21 -8.56 -1.25
N LEU A 238 0.49 -9.65 -1.55
CA LEU A 238 -0.46 -9.66 -2.67
C LEU A 238 -1.60 -8.69 -2.46
N GLU A 239 -2.31 -8.79 -1.33
CA GLU A 239 -3.48 -7.98 -1.05
C GLU A 239 -3.16 -6.49 -0.99
N SER A 240 -1.98 -6.12 -0.48
CA SER A 240 -1.57 -4.70 -0.43
C SER A 240 -0.95 -4.24 -1.76
N GLY A 241 -0.26 -5.13 -2.48
CA GLY A 241 0.46 -4.82 -3.70
C GLY A 241 -0.44 -4.65 -4.93
N ILE A 242 -1.64 -5.21 -4.91
CA ILE A 242 -2.64 -4.99 -5.97
C ILE A 242 -3.40 -3.66 -5.82
N LEU A 243 -3.37 -3.03 -4.65
CA LEU A 243 -4.16 -1.81 -4.38
C LEU A 243 -3.78 -0.65 -5.29
N TYR A 244 -2.48 -0.40 -5.47
CA TYR A 244 -2.02 0.70 -6.32
C TYR A 244 -2.33 0.47 -7.82
N PRO A 245 -2.01 -0.70 -8.42
CA PRO A 245 -2.37 -0.94 -9.81
C PRO A 245 -3.87 -0.92 -10.07
N THR A 246 -4.69 -1.46 -9.17
CA THR A 246 -6.14 -1.49 -9.34
C THR A 246 -6.77 -0.11 -9.29
N THR A 247 -6.34 0.77 -8.39
CA THR A 247 -6.86 2.14 -8.34
C THR A 247 -6.44 2.96 -9.56
N VAL A 248 -5.20 2.80 -10.05
CA VAL A 248 -4.77 3.47 -11.29
C VAL A 248 -5.60 3.01 -12.49
N ILE A 249 -5.81 1.70 -12.66
CA ILE A 249 -6.64 1.18 -13.75
C ILE A 249 -8.08 1.71 -13.63
N ALA A 250 -8.66 1.70 -12.43
CA ALA A 250 -10.00 2.24 -12.20
C ALA A 250 -10.09 3.73 -12.54
N ALA A 251 -9.11 4.53 -12.15
CA ALA A 251 -9.04 5.96 -12.49
C ALA A 251 -8.99 6.17 -14.01
N MET A 252 -8.17 5.40 -14.72
CA MET A 252 -8.06 5.51 -16.18
C MET A 252 -9.33 5.09 -16.89
N VAL A 253 -9.98 4.02 -16.45
CA VAL A 253 -11.27 3.58 -17.02
C VAL A 253 -12.34 4.66 -16.81
N ILE A 254 -12.42 5.24 -15.61
CA ILE A 254 -13.39 6.30 -15.32
C ILE A 254 -13.19 7.50 -16.24
N VAL A 255 -11.97 8.01 -16.37
CA VAL A 255 -11.69 9.17 -17.22
C VAL A 255 -11.96 8.85 -18.69
N THR A 256 -11.49 7.71 -19.19
CA THR A 256 -11.65 7.36 -20.62
C THR A 256 -13.08 7.04 -21.03
N VAL A 257 -13.91 6.51 -20.12
CA VAL A 257 -15.30 6.13 -20.41
C VAL A 257 -16.27 7.27 -20.13
N LEU A 258 -16.11 7.97 -18.99
CA LEU A 258 -17.08 8.97 -18.54
C LEU A 258 -16.75 10.37 -19.05
N ASP A 259 -15.49 10.63 -19.42
CA ASP A 259 -15.07 11.93 -19.96
C ASP A 259 -14.08 11.80 -21.12
N PRO A 260 -14.49 11.17 -22.24
CA PRO A 260 -13.60 10.91 -23.38
C PRO A 260 -13.08 12.19 -24.06
N HIS A 261 -13.70 13.33 -23.80
CA HIS A 261 -13.38 14.61 -24.41
C HIS A 261 -12.87 15.66 -23.41
N ASN A 262 -12.70 15.30 -22.13
CA ASN A 262 -12.27 16.19 -21.04
C ASN A 262 -13.18 17.41 -20.85
N TYR A 263 -14.49 17.22 -20.94
CA TYR A 263 -15.50 18.25 -20.70
C TYR A 263 -15.84 18.44 -19.21
N GLY A 264 -15.22 17.69 -18.29
CA GLY A 264 -15.54 17.80 -16.87
C GLY A 264 -16.81 17.03 -16.49
N THR A 265 -16.98 15.83 -17.05
CA THR A 265 -18.14 14.98 -16.75
C THR A 265 -17.81 13.91 -15.70
N VAL A 266 -16.58 13.88 -15.19
CA VAL A 266 -16.13 12.89 -14.22
C VAL A 266 -16.73 13.19 -12.84
N PRO A 267 -17.51 12.27 -12.24
CA PRO A 267 -18.12 12.53 -10.95
C PRO A 267 -17.18 12.38 -9.75
N VAL A 268 -16.12 11.59 -9.90
CA VAL A 268 -15.12 11.36 -8.87
C VAL A 268 -13.77 11.17 -9.53
N ASP A 269 -12.79 11.97 -9.15
CA ASP A 269 -11.41 11.77 -9.58
C ASP A 269 -10.73 10.71 -8.70
N LEU A 270 -10.50 9.51 -9.25
CA LEU A 270 -9.78 8.43 -8.54
C LEU A 270 -8.26 8.56 -8.64
N SER A 271 -7.71 9.51 -9.40
CA SER A 271 -6.27 9.73 -9.50
C SER A 271 -5.71 10.15 -8.13
N VAL A 272 -6.46 10.93 -7.34
CA VAL A 272 -6.05 11.34 -5.99
C VAL A 272 -5.93 10.18 -5.02
N VAL A 273 -6.82 9.20 -5.15
CA VAL A 273 -6.77 7.96 -4.36
C VAL A 273 -5.61 7.09 -4.81
N SER A 274 -5.38 7.01 -6.12
CA SER A 274 -4.29 6.23 -6.71
C SER A 274 -2.94 6.70 -6.21
N THR A 275 -2.70 8.01 -6.17
CA THR A 275 -1.48 8.59 -5.62
C THR A 275 -1.28 8.24 -4.15
N LEU A 276 -2.34 8.31 -3.32
CA LEU A 276 -2.25 7.89 -1.92
C LEU A 276 -1.98 6.39 -1.77
N MET A 277 -2.51 5.55 -2.66
CA MET A 277 -2.26 4.11 -2.67
C MET A 277 -0.79 3.76 -2.90
N SER A 278 -0.05 4.57 -3.66
CA SER A 278 1.39 4.37 -3.89
C SER A 278 2.19 4.36 -2.58
N GLY A 279 1.85 5.24 -1.63
CA GLY A 279 2.48 5.30 -0.31
C GLY A 279 1.85 4.33 0.71
N LEU A 280 0.54 4.13 0.64
CA LEU A 280 -0.21 3.24 1.53
C LEU A 280 0.19 1.76 1.37
N ALA A 281 0.34 1.29 0.14
CA ALA A 281 0.65 -0.11 -0.16
C ALA A 281 1.94 -0.60 0.55
N PRO A 282 3.10 0.07 0.42
CA PRO A 282 4.32 -0.37 1.10
C PRO A 282 4.21 -0.31 2.63
N THR A 283 3.48 0.67 3.20
CA THR A 283 3.23 0.79 4.65
C THR A 283 2.33 -0.34 5.17
N LEU A 284 1.25 -0.67 4.43
CA LEU A 284 0.36 -1.78 4.74
C LEU A 284 1.08 -3.12 4.77
N ILE A 285 2.00 -3.34 3.83
CA ILE A 285 2.83 -4.56 3.83
C ILE A 285 3.66 -4.64 5.11
N ILE A 286 4.24 -3.53 5.60
CA ILE A 286 5.03 -3.53 6.85
C ILE A 286 4.14 -3.93 8.03
N VAL A 287 3.00 -3.27 8.19
CA VAL A 287 2.08 -3.50 9.32
C VAL A 287 1.57 -4.94 9.31
N ARG A 288 1.10 -5.45 8.16
CA ARG A 288 0.56 -6.81 8.05
C ARG A 288 1.61 -7.89 8.29
N VAL A 289 2.82 -7.72 7.75
CA VAL A 289 3.94 -8.65 8.02
C VAL A 289 4.35 -8.58 9.50
N ALA A 290 4.29 -7.42 10.13
CA ALA A 290 4.61 -7.28 11.54
C ALA A 290 3.56 -7.90 12.46
N HIS A 291 2.27 -7.71 12.19
CA HIS A 291 1.17 -8.33 12.92
C HIS A 291 1.16 -9.86 12.76
N GLY A 292 1.40 -10.38 11.55
CA GLY A 292 1.52 -11.83 11.33
C GLY A 292 2.58 -12.46 12.24
N LYS A 293 3.74 -11.79 12.40
CA LYS A 293 4.80 -12.24 13.32
C LYS A 293 4.37 -12.18 14.80
N GLN A 294 3.59 -11.17 15.20
CA GLN A 294 3.12 -11.03 16.59
C GLN A 294 2.08 -12.10 16.96
N VAL A 295 1.07 -12.31 16.11
CA VAL A 295 0.02 -13.33 16.35
C VAL A 295 0.64 -14.73 16.48
N GLU A 296 1.62 -15.04 15.64
CA GLU A 296 2.38 -16.31 15.73
C GLU A 296 3.15 -16.43 17.06
N SER A 297 3.79 -15.35 17.52
CA SER A 297 4.54 -15.38 18.78
C SER A 297 3.64 -15.60 20.01
N VAL A 298 2.45 -15.02 20.01
CA VAL A 298 1.44 -15.23 21.06
C VAL A 298 0.91 -16.66 21.01
N GLN A 299 0.60 -17.18 19.82
CA GLN A 299 0.19 -18.58 19.64
C GLN A 299 1.27 -19.56 20.11
N GLN A 300 2.55 -19.25 19.87
CA GLN A 300 3.68 -20.03 20.37
C GLN A 300 3.69 -20.06 21.90
N MET A 301 3.62 -18.89 22.55
CA MET A 301 3.59 -18.78 24.01
C MET A 301 2.41 -19.56 24.61
N MET A 302 1.23 -19.46 24.01
CA MET A 302 0.07 -20.24 24.44
C MET A 302 0.30 -21.75 24.28
N SER A 303 0.79 -22.22 23.12
CA SER A 303 1.03 -23.65 22.89
C SER A 303 2.06 -24.28 23.83
N ILE A 304 3.11 -23.53 24.21
CA ILE A 304 4.11 -23.98 25.19
C ILE A 304 3.48 -24.07 26.58
N ASN A 305 2.67 -23.08 26.98
CA ASN A 305 1.95 -23.12 28.25
C ASN A 305 0.93 -24.25 28.33
N PHE A 306 0.27 -24.61 27.22
CA PHE A 306 -0.63 -25.77 27.19
C PHE A 306 0.14 -27.10 27.26
N ALA A 307 1.26 -27.25 26.53
CA ALA A 307 2.09 -28.45 26.61
C ALA A 307 2.77 -28.63 27.97
N ALA A 308 3.13 -27.54 28.65
CA ALA A 308 3.68 -27.58 30.01
C ALA A 308 2.63 -27.90 31.08
N ARG A 309 1.33 -27.86 30.75
CA ARG A 309 0.21 -28.09 31.67
C ARG A 309 -0.43 -29.47 31.50
N GLU A 310 0.06 -30.31 30.59
CA GLU A 310 -0.23 -31.74 30.62
C GLU A 310 0.52 -32.39 31.79
N PRO A 311 -0.17 -32.91 32.82
CA PRO A 311 0.49 -33.77 33.81
C PRO A 311 0.92 -35.05 33.10
N GLN A 312 2.14 -35.52 33.38
CA GLN A 312 2.51 -36.92 33.19
C GLN A 312 1.51 -37.79 33.97
N SER A 313 0.40 -38.17 33.34
CA SER A 313 -0.53 -39.15 33.86
C SER A 313 -0.25 -40.45 33.12
N GLY A 314 0.41 -41.36 33.82
CA GLY A 314 0.59 -42.75 33.40
C GLY A 314 2.04 -43.20 33.35
N THR A 315 2.62 -43.52 34.51
CA THR A 315 2.91 -44.92 34.92
C THR A 315 4.00 -44.89 36.01
N ASN A 316 3.65 -44.48 37.23
CA ASN A 316 4.36 -44.95 38.42
C ASN A 316 3.53 -46.11 38.95
N ALA A 317 3.78 -47.31 38.43
CA ALA A 317 3.47 -48.53 39.15
C ALA A 317 4.40 -48.53 40.38
N ALA A 318 3.91 -48.00 41.50
CA ALA A 318 4.54 -48.16 42.79
C ALA A 318 4.44 -49.65 43.13
N THR A 319 5.50 -50.39 42.84
CA THR A 319 5.81 -51.65 43.50
C THR A 319 5.89 -51.37 45.00
N VAL A 320 4.86 -51.77 45.73
CA VAL A 320 4.89 -51.84 47.19
C VAL A 320 5.82 -53.00 47.53
N ASP A 321 7.07 -52.68 47.79
CA ASP A 321 8.10 -53.61 48.26
C ASP A 321 7.80 -53.95 49.73
N PHE A 322 7.45 -55.21 50.01
CA PHE A 322 7.37 -55.73 51.38
C PHE A 322 8.78 -56.13 51.84
N PRO A 323 9.20 -55.81 53.09
CA PRO A 323 10.56 -56.10 53.53
C PRO A 323 10.74 -57.60 53.80
N THR A 324 11.61 -58.25 53.03
CA THR A 324 12.13 -59.58 53.34
C THR A 324 13.20 -59.50 54.44
N HIS A 325 12.90 -60.11 55.59
CA HIS A 325 13.88 -60.44 56.64
C HIS A 325 14.63 -61.73 56.25
N PRO A 326 15.92 -61.92 56.60
CA PRO A 326 16.72 -63.02 56.05
C PRO A 326 16.65 -64.31 56.89
N ASP A 327 17.01 -65.40 56.20
CA ASP A 327 17.46 -66.71 56.67
C ASP A 327 16.47 -67.68 57.34
N ARG A 328 16.05 -68.70 56.57
CA ARG A 328 16.29 -70.13 56.87
C ARG A 328 15.85 -71.03 55.70
N ASN A 329 16.77 -71.85 55.21
CA ASN A 329 16.56 -72.96 54.28
C ASN A 329 16.14 -74.24 55.07
N PRO A 330 15.81 -75.37 54.42
CA PRO A 330 14.57 -75.75 53.74
C PRO A 330 13.81 -76.90 54.47
N SER A 331 12.59 -77.23 54.05
CA SER A 331 12.15 -78.64 54.05
C SER A 331 11.21 -78.93 52.87
N ARG A 332 11.59 -79.95 52.11
CA ARG A 332 10.73 -80.76 51.25
C ARG A 332 9.57 -81.25 52.10
N ASP A 333 8.35 -80.91 51.70
CA ASP A 333 7.23 -81.84 51.57
C ASP A 333 6.02 -81.05 51.02
N ASP A 334 5.57 -81.52 49.86
CA ASP A 334 4.17 -81.57 49.43
C ASP A 334 3.50 -80.23 49.07
N ILE A 335 3.52 -79.76 47.82
CA ILE A 335 2.96 -80.43 46.63
C ILE A 335 1.75 -81.29 47.01
N GLU A 336 0.58 -80.66 47.17
CA GLU A 336 -0.74 -81.17 46.80
C GLU A 336 -1.83 -80.38 47.53
N ALA A 337 -2.43 -79.41 46.85
CA ALA A 337 -3.82 -79.01 47.10
C ALA A 337 -4.31 -78.06 45.99
N VAL A 338 -4.39 -78.59 44.76
CA VAL A 338 -5.49 -78.18 43.88
C VAL A 338 -6.74 -78.80 44.50
N GLN A 339 -7.52 -78.03 45.26
CA GLN A 339 -8.95 -78.24 45.50
C GLN A 339 -9.55 -76.89 45.92
N LEU A 340 -10.35 -76.30 45.03
CA LEU A 340 -11.81 -76.23 45.15
C LEU A 340 -12.26 -75.29 46.28
N GLU A 341 -12.77 -74.11 45.92
CA GLU A 341 -14.20 -73.87 46.04
C GLU A 341 -14.61 -72.54 45.39
N LYS A 342 -15.53 -72.68 44.42
CA LYS A 342 -16.63 -71.80 43.99
C LYS A 342 -16.35 -70.40 43.46
#